data_AF-A0A8T6REU8-F1
#
_entry.id   AF-A0A8T6REU8-F1
#
_cell.length_a   1.000
_cell.length_b   1.000
_cell.length_c   1.000
_cell.angle_alpha   90.00
_cell.angle_beta   90.00
_cell.angle_gamma   90.00
#
_symmetry.space_group_name_H-M   'P 1'
#
loop_
_entity.id
_entity.type
_entity.pdbx_description
1 polymer ?
#
loop_
_entity_poly.entity_id
_entity_poly.type
_entity_poly.pdbx_seq_one_letter_code
_entity_poly.pdbx_strand_id
1 'polypeptide(L)'
;MVNFITIDDLKNKKRALIFFAFIGALNFIIMTIIAMFFYPRPYNFFFDHFSSLGFLDANWSSQFFGGISRPYLPNPVSPILFVIALIIAGVAMIPLWIFLPSQFKECKLARILSWLGSGAGLISSPFLMLVGVPADYNIMLHGIGAMYFFLFFAIAIIIYVGAILLNKEYPNGYAIFGIIVGVVAIAYVFIPFSILNAFHQKVTVYLFIAWAMVQVFQVWPNLEK
;
A
#
# COMPACT_ATOMS: atom_id res chain seq x y z
N MET A 1 -25.95 -0.42 10.14
CA MET A 1 -26.21 -0.84 8.75
C MET A 1 -25.08 -0.33 7.89
N VAL A 2 -24.38 -1.20 7.17
CA VAL A 2 -23.41 -0.76 6.16
C VAL A 2 -24.24 -0.35 4.94
N ASN A 3 -24.41 0.96 4.73
CA ASN A 3 -24.98 1.43 3.48
C ASN A 3 -23.98 1.07 2.37
N PHE A 4 -24.39 0.20 1.46
CA PHE A 4 -23.57 -0.16 0.30
C PHE A 4 -23.37 1.07 -0.57
N ILE A 5 -22.16 1.22 -1.12
CA ILE A 5 -21.81 2.26 -2.09
C ILE A 5 -22.70 2.11 -3.32
N THR A 6 -23.47 3.14 -3.65
CA THR A 6 -24.34 3.18 -4.83
C THR A 6 -23.68 3.94 -5.98
N ILE A 7 -24.17 3.74 -7.21
CA ILE A 7 -23.69 4.50 -8.37
C ILE A 7 -24.01 6.00 -8.22
N ASP A 8 -25.14 6.34 -7.58
CA ASP A 8 -25.52 7.73 -7.34
C ASP A 8 -24.54 8.46 -6.42
N ASP A 9 -23.93 7.76 -5.46
CA ASP A 9 -22.89 8.33 -4.60
C ASP A 9 -21.67 8.83 -5.38
N LEU A 10 -21.35 8.19 -6.51
CA LEU A 10 -20.21 8.54 -7.36
C LEU A 10 -20.42 9.83 -8.15
N LYS A 11 -21.65 10.39 -8.16
CA LYS A 11 -21.90 11.74 -8.70
C LYS A 11 -21.21 12.83 -7.85
N ASN A 12 -20.98 12.58 -6.55
CA ASN A 12 -20.20 13.47 -5.70
C ASN A 12 -18.70 13.28 -5.97
N LYS A 13 -18.03 14.34 -6.43
CA LYS A 13 -16.59 14.30 -6.77
C LYS A 13 -15.70 13.82 -5.62
N LYS A 14 -15.99 14.22 -4.37
CA LYS A 14 -15.19 13.79 -3.20
C LYS A 14 -15.35 12.29 -2.96
N ARG A 15 -16.58 11.78 -3.07
CA ARG A 15 -16.88 10.34 -2.94
C ARG A 15 -16.23 9.54 -4.07
N ALA A 16 -16.34 9.99 -5.32
CA ALA A 16 -15.67 9.35 -6.45
C ALA A 16 -14.14 9.28 -6.25
N LEU A 17 -13.52 10.36 -5.75
CA LEU A 17 -12.08 10.40 -5.48
C LEU A 17 -11.67 9.46 -4.33
N ILE A 18 -12.46 9.37 -3.26
CA ILE A 18 -12.19 8.41 -2.18
C ILE A 18 -12.47 6.96 -2.63
N PHE A 19 -13.49 6.74 -3.45
CA PHE A 19 -13.75 5.43 -4.04
C PHE A 19 -12.60 4.96 -4.93
N PHE A 20 -11.94 5.90 -5.63
CA PHE A 20 -10.76 5.59 -6.42
C PHE A 20 -9.64 4.96 -5.58
N ALA A 21 -9.47 5.35 -4.32
CA ALA A 21 -8.53 4.71 -3.39
C ALA A 21 -8.86 3.23 -3.13
N PHE A 22 -10.14 2.90 -2.97
CA PHE A 22 -10.62 1.52 -2.86
C PHE A 22 -10.38 0.73 -4.15
N ILE A 23 -10.65 1.33 -5.31
CA ILE A 23 -10.36 0.71 -6.61
C ILE A 23 -8.85 0.49 -6.80
N GLY A 24 -7.99 1.41 -6.38
CA GLY A 24 -6.54 1.24 -6.43
C GLY A 24 -6.04 0.07 -5.58
N ALA A 25 -6.60 -0.09 -4.37
CA ALA A 25 -6.34 -1.24 -3.51
C ALA A 25 -6.76 -2.57 -4.18
N LEU A 26 -7.97 -2.64 -4.74
CA LEU A 26 -8.43 -3.84 -5.46
C LEU A 26 -7.62 -4.12 -6.73
N ASN A 27 -7.27 -3.06 -7.48
CA ASN A 27 -6.43 -3.16 -8.66
C ASN A 27 -5.11 -3.84 -8.32
N PHE A 28 -4.44 -3.40 -7.25
CA PHE A 28 -3.17 -4.00 -6.84
C PHE A 28 -3.31 -5.52 -6.61
N ILE A 29 -4.36 -5.96 -5.90
CA ILE A 29 -4.62 -7.39 -5.66
C ILE A 29 -4.83 -8.12 -6.98
N ILE A 30 -5.71 -7.62 -7.84
CA ILE A 30 -6.09 -8.27 -9.09
C ILE A 30 -4.89 -8.35 -10.04
N MET A 31 -4.19 -7.24 -10.26
CA MET A 31 -3.06 -7.17 -11.18
C MET A 31 -1.88 -8.02 -10.71
N THR A 32 -1.61 -8.06 -9.40
CA THR A 32 -0.55 -8.94 -8.87
C THR A 32 -0.91 -10.42 -9.01
N ILE A 33 -2.18 -10.81 -8.81
CA ILE A 33 -2.63 -12.18 -9.07
C ILE A 33 -2.48 -12.53 -10.56
N ILE A 34 -2.90 -11.63 -11.47
CA ILE A 34 -2.73 -11.84 -12.91
C ILE A 34 -1.23 -11.97 -13.25
N ALA A 35 -0.38 -11.08 -12.71
CA ALA A 35 1.06 -11.13 -12.92
C ALA A 35 1.69 -12.45 -12.47
N MET A 36 1.20 -13.08 -11.39
CA MET A 36 1.66 -14.39 -10.94
C MET A 36 1.45 -15.50 -11.99
N PHE A 37 0.36 -15.45 -12.77
CA PHE A 37 0.13 -16.41 -13.86
C PHE A 37 1.09 -16.22 -15.04
N PHE A 38 1.54 -14.98 -15.25
CA PHE A 38 2.56 -14.65 -16.24
C PHE A 38 3.97 -14.65 -15.65
N TYR A 39 4.17 -15.16 -14.43
CA TYR A 39 5.51 -15.27 -13.89
C TYR A 39 6.28 -16.35 -14.68
N PRO A 40 7.57 -16.15 -15.02
CA PRO A 40 8.33 -17.06 -15.90
C PRO A 40 8.46 -18.50 -15.40
N ARG A 41 8.13 -18.74 -14.14
CA ARG A 41 8.05 -20.04 -13.48
C ARG A 41 6.77 -20.09 -12.64
N PRO A 42 6.33 -21.28 -12.17
CA PRO A 42 5.25 -21.36 -11.20
C PRO A 42 5.55 -20.47 -10.00
N TYR A 43 4.73 -19.44 -9.81
CA TYR A 43 4.86 -18.52 -8.68
C TYR A 43 4.39 -19.21 -7.40
N ASN A 44 5.26 -19.31 -6.41
CA ASN A 44 4.91 -19.81 -5.10
C ASN A 44 4.58 -18.64 -4.16
N PHE A 45 3.30 -18.51 -3.84
CA PHE A 45 2.81 -17.41 -2.99
C PHE A 45 3.49 -17.33 -1.61
N PHE A 46 3.97 -18.42 -1.02
CA PHE A 46 4.59 -18.36 0.30
C PHE A 46 6.09 -18.07 0.26
N PHE A 47 6.76 -18.37 -0.86
CA PHE A 47 8.22 -18.29 -0.98
C PHE A 47 8.73 -17.22 -1.95
N ASP A 48 7.93 -16.80 -2.93
CA ASP A 48 8.34 -15.79 -3.90
C ASP A 48 7.89 -14.40 -3.46
N HIS A 49 8.76 -13.40 -3.53
CA HIS A 49 8.43 -12.04 -3.13
C HIS A 49 7.47 -11.39 -4.14
N PHE A 50 6.64 -10.43 -3.71
CA PHE A 50 5.85 -9.60 -4.63
C PHE A 50 6.76 -8.83 -5.58
N SER A 51 7.88 -8.31 -5.07
CA SER A 51 8.89 -7.60 -5.87
C SER A 51 9.43 -8.44 -7.02
N SER A 52 9.43 -9.78 -6.90
CA SER A 52 9.87 -10.67 -7.98
C SER A 52 8.98 -10.60 -9.21
N LEU A 53 7.71 -10.23 -9.06
CA LEU A 53 6.80 -10.00 -10.19
C LEU A 53 7.27 -8.83 -11.07
N GLY A 54 8.04 -7.91 -10.50
CA GLY A 54 8.57 -6.72 -11.15
C GLY A 54 9.88 -6.91 -11.91
N PHE A 55 10.44 -8.13 -11.98
CA PHE A 55 11.72 -8.36 -12.66
C PHE A 55 11.54 -8.59 -14.15
N LEU A 56 12.42 -8.01 -14.97
CA LEU A 56 12.50 -8.21 -16.41
C LEU A 56 13.16 -9.56 -16.74
N ASP A 57 14.18 -9.94 -15.97
CA ASP A 57 14.89 -11.21 -16.04
C ASP A 57 14.51 -12.11 -14.84
N ALA A 58 13.90 -13.25 -15.15
CA ALA A 58 13.53 -14.27 -14.17
C ALA A 58 14.74 -14.81 -13.40
N ASN A 59 15.92 -14.83 -14.02
CA ASN A 59 17.14 -15.36 -13.42
C ASN A 59 17.61 -14.52 -12.24
N TRP A 60 17.39 -13.20 -12.28
CA TRP A 60 17.75 -12.29 -11.19
C TRP A 60 17.03 -12.64 -9.88
N SER A 61 15.76 -13.06 -9.97
CA SER A 61 15.00 -13.49 -8.78
C SER A 61 15.65 -14.66 -8.07
N SER A 62 16.16 -15.63 -8.83
CA SER A 62 16.80 -16.81 -8.26
C SER A 62 18.13 -16.45 -7.59
N GLN A 63 18.91 -15.55 -8.18
CA GLN A 63 20.20 -15.14 -7.65
C GLN A 63 20.07 -14.28 -6.39
N PHE A 64 19.10 -13.37 -6.35
CA PHE A 64 18.95 -12.44 -5.23
C PHE A 64 18.24 -13.07 -4.02
N PHE A 65 17.27 -13.97 -4.26
CA PHE A 65 16.49 -14.61 -3.19
C PHE A 65 16.93 -16.05 -2.88
N GLY A 66 18.11 -16.48 -3.36
CA GLY A 66 18.65 -17.82 -3.08
C GLY A 66 17.88 -18.98 -3.74
N GLY A 67 17.17 -18.70 -4.82
CA GLY A 67 16.48 -19.70 -5.64
C GLY A 67 17.39 -20.42 -6.64
N ILE A 68 16.91 -21.55 -7.17
CA ILE A 68 17.61 -22.31 -8.21
C ILE A 68 17.57 -21.54 -9.53
N SER A 69 18.73 -21.12 -10.04
CA SER A 69 18.84 -20.57 -11.40
C SER A 69 18.49 -21.64 -12.43
N ARG A 70 17.43 -21.42 -13.22
CA ARG A 70 17.13 -22.24 -14.40
C ARG A 70 17.08 -21.34 -15.62
N PRO A 71 17.43 -21.82 -16.83
CA PRO A 71 17.43 -20.99 -18.02
C PRO A 71 15.99 -20.56 -18.36
N TYR A 72 15.65 -19.32 -18.07
CA TYR A 72 14.33 -18.76 -18.38
C TYR A 72 14.44 -17.61 -19.38
N LEU A 73 13.43 -17.54 -20.26
CA LEU A 73 13.27 -16.47 -21.25
C LEU A 73 12.75 -15.19 -20.57
N PRO A 74 13.14 -14.01 -21.06
CA PRO A 74 12.56 -12.74 -20.62
C PRO A 74 11.03 -12.77 -20.78
N ASN A 75 10.30 -12.34 -19.75
CA ASN A 75 8.84 -12.17 -19.82
C ASN A 75 8.44 -10.78 -19.33
N PRO A 76 8.15 -9.84 -20.24
CA PRO A 76 7.80 -8.48 -19.85
C PRO A 76 6.38 -8.35 -19.28
N VAL A 77 5.52 -9.36 -19.40
CA VAL A 77 4.10 -9.24 -19.03
C VAL A 77 3.92 -9.07 -17.52
N SER A 78 4.52 -9.95 -16.71
CA SER A 78 4.50 -9.84 -15.24
C SER A 78 5.00 -8.48 -14.73
N PRO A 79 6.21 -8.00 -15.12
CA PRO A 79 6.72 -6.72 -14.64
C PRO A 79 5.89 -5.53 -15.10
N ILE A 80 5.33 -5.53 -16.32
CA ILE A 80 4.42 -4.46 -16.77
C ILE A 80 3.17 -4.41 -15.89
N LEU A 81 2.55 -5.56 -15.61
CA LEU A 81 1.37 -5.62 -14.74
C LEU A 81 1.69 -5.16 -13.31
N PHE A 82 2.85 -5.55 -12.79
CA PHE A 82 3.31 -5.13 -11.46
C PHE A 82 3.55 -3.61 -11.38
N VAL A 83 4.21 -3.03 -12.39
CA VAL A 83 4.42 -1.58 -12.50
C VAL A 83 3.09 -0.84 -12.54
N ILE A 84 2.16 -1.27 -13.40
CA ILE A 84 0.83 -0.66 -13.53
C ILE A 84 0.09 -0.73 -12.18
N ALA A 85 0.14 -1.87 -11.49
CA ALA A 85 -0.47 -2.06 -10.18
C ALA A 85 0.05 -1.03 -9.16
N LEU A 86 1.37 -0.84 -9.11
CA LEU A 86 2.01 0.09 -8.18
C LEU A 86 1.74 1.56 -8.50
N ILE A 87 1.75 1.94 -9.79
CA ILE A 87 1.42 3.29 -10.22
C ILE A 87 -0.03 3.62 -9.86
N ILE A 88 -0.97 2.74 -10.21
CA ILE A 88 -2.39 2.95 -9.93
C ILE A 88 -2.62 3.01 -8.42
N ALA A 89 -2.05 2.08 -7.65
CA ALA A 89 -2.17 2.09 -6.18
C ALA A 89 -1.60 3.38 -5.59
N GLY A 90 -0.41 3.80 -6.01
CA GLY A 90 0.22 5.04 -5.54
C GLY A 90 -0.63 6.28 -5.82
N VAL A 91 -1.15 6.41 -7.04
CA VAL A 91 -1.99 7.57 -7.42
C VAL A 91 -3.33 7.53 -6.68
N ALA A 92 -3.92 6.35 -6.56
CA ALA A 92 -5.20 6.14 -5.90
C ALA A 92 -5.16 6.43 -4.39
N MET A 93 -4.01 6.33 -3.73
CA MET A 93 -3.87 6.70 -2.32
C MET A 93 -3.86 8.21 -2.07
N ILE A 94 -3.51 9.03 -3.06
CA ILE A 94 -3.41 10.49 -2.91
C ILE A 94 -4.74 11.11 -2.40
N PRO A 95 -5.91 10.84 -3.02
CA PRO A 95 -7.18 11.33 -2.50
C PRO A 95 -7.46 10.94 -1.05
N LEU A 96 -7.14 9.71 -0.64
CA LEU A 96 -7.34 9.26 0.73
C LEU A 96 -6.58 10.16 1.70
N TRP A 97 -5.30 10.42 1.43
CA TRP A 97 -4.49 11.30 2.26
C TRP A 97 -4.98 12.75 2.26
N ILE A 98 -5.55 13.24 1.16
CA ILE A 98 -6.11 14.61 1.11
C ILE A 98 -7.37 14.73 1.96
N PHE A 99 -8.26 13.74 1.93
CA PHE A 99 -9.57 13.85 2.59
C PHE A 99 -9.58 13.34 4.03
N LEU A 100 -8.65 12.48 4.44
CA LEU A 100 -8.64 11.92 5.79
C LEU A 100 -8.52 12.98 6.93
N PRO A 101 -7.80 14.11 6.79
CA PRO A 101 -7.79 15.18 7.80
C PRO A 101 -9.15 15.81 8.07
N SER A 102 -10.07 15.75 7.10
CA SER A 102 -11.41 16.31 7.25
C SER A 102 -12.23 15.65 8.37
N GLN A 103 -11.80 14.48 8.82
CA GLN A 103 -12.44 13.73 9.91
C GLN A 103 -12.05 14.26 11.30
N PHE A 104 -11.06 15.15 11.41
CA PHE A 104 -10.46 15.58 12.67
C PHE A 104 -10.65 17.09 12.90
N LYS A 105 -11.90 17.58 12.95
CA LYS A 105 -12.20 19.02 13.07
C LYS A 105 -12.29 19.53 14.51
N GLU A 106 -12.78 18.70 15.43
CA GLU A 106 -13.15 19.12 16.78
C GLU A 106 -11.95 19.40 17.70
N CYS A 107 -10.87 18.61 17.60
CA CYS A 107 -9.69 18.74 18.45
C CYS A 107 -8.50 19.32 17.68
N LYS A 108 -7.98 20.48 18.13
CA LYS A 108 -6.84 21.16 17.48
C LYS A 108 -5.61 20.25 17.34
N LEU A 109 -5.29 19.48 18.39
CA LEU A 109 -4.15 18.56 18.35
C LEU A 109 -4.39 17.41 17.36
N ALA A 110 -5.58 16.78 17.40
CA ALA A 110 -5.95 15.74 16.44
C ALA A 110 -5.92 16.25 14.99
N ARG A 111 -6.35 17.50 14.76
CA ARG A 111 -6.28 18.16 13.46
C ARG A 111 -4.84 18.30 12.97
N ILE A 112 -3.94 18.81 13.82
CA ILE A 112 -2.52 18.96 13.47
C ILE A 112 -1.90 17.60 13.16
N LEU A 113 -2.12 16.59 14.02
CA LEU A 113 -1.64 15.23 13.77
C LEU A 113 -2.18 14.69 12.45
N SER A 114 -3.47 14.84 12.16
CA SER A 114 -4.05 14.35 10.90
C SER A 114 -3.37 14.97 9.66
N TRP A 115 -3.04 16.26 9.70
CA TRP A 115 -2.31 16.91 8.61
C TRP A 115 -0.86 16.41 8.49
N LEU A 116 -0.17 16.19 9.61
CA LEU A 116 1.18 15.61 9.59
C LEU A 116 1.17 14.17 9.05
N GLY A 117 0.19 13.37 9.47
CA GLY A 117 -0.01 12.00 8.97
C GLY A 117 -0.30 11.99 7.47
N SER A 118 -1.17 12.89 7.00
CA SER A 118 -1.42 13.07 5.56
C SER A 118 -0.20 13.53 4.78
N GLY A 119 0.62 14.41 5.35
CA GLY A 119 1.89 14.81 4.73
C GLY A 119 2.80 13.61 4.50
N ALA A 120 2.98 12.77 5.51
CA ALA A 120 3.75 11.53 5.38
C ALA A 120 3.11 10.55 4.37
N GLY A 121 1.79 10.38 4.39
CA GLY A 121 1.07 9.54 3.44
C GLY A 121 1.20 10.02 1.98
N LEU A 122 1.10 11.33 1.76
CA LEU A 122 1.33 11.94 0.44
C LEU A 122 2.76 11.73 -0.05
N ILE A 123 3.76 11.83 0.84
CA ILE A 123 5.16 11.52 0.51
C ILE A 123 5.34 10.03 0.18
N SER A 124 4.65 9.12 0.88
CA SER A 124 4.75 7.68 0.62
C SER A 124 4.22 7.28 -0.77
N SER A 125 3.23 8.01 -1.30
CA SER A 125 2.54 7.68 -2.55
C SER A 125 3.45 7.62 -3.79
N PRO A 126 4.31 8.62 -4.09
CA PRO A 126 5.28 8.54 -5.17
C PRO A 126 6.37 7.48 -4.93
N PHE A 127 6.74 7.20 -3.67
CA PHE A 127 7.67 6.11 -3.38
C PHE A 127 7.07 4.74 -3.71
N LEU A 128 5.75 4.55 -3.54
CA LEU A 128 5.08 3.33 -4.00
C LEU A 128 5.19 3.17 -5.52
N MET A 129 5.04 4.26 -6.28
CA MET A 129 5.23 4.24 -7.74
C MET A 129 6.68 3.90 -8.10
N LEU A 130 7.65 4.40 -7.31
CA LEU A 130 9.07 4.15 -7.51
C LEU A 130 9.47 2.69 -7.29
N VAL A 131 8.75 1.94 -6.42
CA VAL A 131 8.89 0.48 -6.29
C VAL A 131 8.65 -0.22 -7.64
N GLY A 132 7.91 0.40 -8.56
CA GLY A 132 7.67 -0.11 -9.89
C GLY A 132 8.94 -0.24 -10.73
N VAL A 133 10.03 0.47 -10.39
CA VAL A 133 11.30 0.29 -11.09
C VAL A 133 11.78 -1.17 -10.91
N PRO A 134 11.99 -1.93 -12.00
CA PRO A 134 12.47 -3.30 -11.91
C PRO A 134 13.78 -3.37 -11.13
N ALA A 135 13.86 -4.23 -10.11
CA ALA A 135 15.03 -4.28 -9.23
C ALA A 135 16.27 -4.88 -9.91
N ASP A 136 16.06 -5.68 -10.96
CA ASP A 136 17.09 -6.20 -11.85
C ASP A 136 17.59 -5.15 -12.86
N TYR A 137 16.84 -4.05 -13.07
CA TYR A 137 17.31 -2.88 -13.80
C TYR A 137 18.04 -1.89 -12.89
N ASN A 138 17.46 -1.56 -11.73
CA ASN A 138 18.07 -0.66 -10.76
C ASN A 138 17.65 -1.01 -9.32
N ILE A 139 18.41 -1.91 -8.70
CA ILE A 139 18.16 -2.40 -7.33
C ILE A 139 18.16 -1.26 -6.29
N MET A 140 19.02 -0.26 -6.48
CA MET A 140 19.12 0.86 -5.55
C MET A 140 17.84 1.68 -5.56
N LEU A 141 17.33 2.01 -6.75
CA LEU A 141 16.12 2.81 -6.88
C LEU A 141 14.87 2.05 -6.41
N HIS A 142 14.77 0.75 -6.72
CA HIS A 142 13.74 -0.12 -6.20
C HIS A 142 13.76 -0.20 -4.67
N GLY A 143 14.94 -0.43 -4.08
CA GLY A 143 15.14 -0.52 -2.64
C GLY A 143 14.82 0.78 -1.91
N ILE A 144 15.26 1.92 -2.44
CA ILE A 144 14.91 3.26 -1.96
C ILE A 144 13.39 3.46 -2.00
N GLY A 145 12.75 3.15 -3.13
CA GLY A 145 11.30 3.22 -3.28
C GLY A 145 10.56 2.41 -2.22
N ALA A 146 10.96 1.15 -2.03
CA ALA A 146 10.34 0.27 -1.06
C ALA A 146 10.55 0.78 0.37
N MET A 147 11.79 1.05 0.76
CA MET A 147 12.15 1.50 2.10
C MET A 147 11.40 2.78 2.49
N TYR A 148 11.42 3.80 1.64
CA TYR A 148 10.75 5.06 1.94
C TYR A 148 9.23 4.95 1.86
N PHE A 149 8.68 4.13 0.96
CA PHE A 149 7.24 3.84 0.96
C PHE A 149 6.82 3.25 2.32
N PHE A 150 7.43 2.14 2.74
CA PHE A 150 7.07 1.48 4.00
C PHE A 150 7.30 2.40 5.21
N LEU A 151 8.41 3.16 5.24
CA LEU A 151 8.72 4.08 6.32
C LEU A 151 7.71 5.23 6.43
N PHE A 152 7.47 5.97 5.34
CA PHE A 152 6.53 7.10 5.37
C PHE A 152 5.09 6.66 5.58
N PHE A 153 4.71 5.49 5.06
CA PHE A 153 3.39 4.90 5.32
C PHE A 153 3.24 4.51 6.81
N ALA A 154 4.27 3.90 7.41
CA ALA A 154 4.28 3.59 8.84
C ALA A 154 4.17 4.85 9.70
N ILE A 155 4.96 5.89 9.39
CA ILE A 155 4.90 7.19 10.06
C ILE A 155 3.49 7.77 9.95
N ALA A 156 2.89 7.75 8.76
CA ALA A 156 1.53 8.23 8.55
C ALA A 156 0.53 7.51 9.45
N ILE A 157 0.56 6.17 9.48
CA ILE A 157 -0.33 5.37 10.34
C ILE A 157 -0.15 5.73 11.81
N ILE A 158 1.08 5.78 12.31
CA ILE A 158 1.36 6.02 13.73
C ILE A 158 0.87 7.41 14.16
N ILE A 159 1.07 8.41 13.31
CA ILE A 159 0.52 9.75 13.56
C ILE A 159 -1.02 9.70 13.55
N TYR A 160 -1.62 8.96 12.61
CA TYR A 160 -3.07 8.79 12.55
C TYR A 160 -3.65 8.04 13.74
N VAL A 161 -2.94 7.06 14.30
CA VAL A 161 -3.32 6.40 15.56
C VAL A 161 -3.46 7.46 16.66
N GLY A 162 -2.48 8.36 16.80
CA GLY A 162 -2.55 9.47 17.76
C GLY A 162 -3.75 10.39 17.49
N ALA A 163 -4.00 10.73 16.23
CA ALA A 163 -5.16 11.56 15.85
C ALA A 163 -6.51 10.88 16.18
N ILE A 164 -6.63 9.57 15.91
CA ILE A 164 -7.83 8.77 16.19
C ILE A 164 -8.10 8.67 17.69
N LEU A 165 -7.09 8.36 18.49
CA LEU A 165 -7.25 8.27 19.96
C LEU A 165 -7.66 9.60 20.61
N LEU A 166 -7.36 10.72 19.96
CA LEU A 166 -7.75 12.06 20.42
C LEU A 166 -9.13 12.51 19.90
N ASN A 167 -9.75 11.77 18.99
CA ASN A 167 -11.03 12.11 18.37
C ASN A 167 -12.15 11.16 18.84
N LYS A 168 -13.03 11.67 19.71
CA LYS A 168 -14.11 10.87 20.30
C LYS A 168 -15.13 10.35 19.29
N GLU A 169 -15.27 10.99 18.13
CA GLU A 169 -16.17 10.55 17.06
C GLU A 169 -15.56 9.45 16.19
N TYR A 170 -14.25 9.26 16.28
CA TYR A 170 -13.52 8.26 15.51
C TYR A 170 -13.39 6.97 16.35
N PRO A 171 -13.88 5.81 15.89
CA PRO A 171 -13.88 4.62 16.75
C PRO A 171 -12.45 4.12 17.05
N ASN A 172 -12.19 3.81 18.32
CA ASN A 172 -10.85 3.36 18.77
C ASN A 172 -10.39 2.04 18.13
N GLY A 173 -11.29 1.21 17.59
CA GLY A 173 -10.94 -0.01 16.86
C GLY A 173 -10.03 0.27 15.66
N TYR A 174 -10.18 1.43 15.02
CA TYR A 174 -9.30 1.86 13.94
C TYR A 174 -7.89 2.21 14.46
N ALA A 175 -7.77 2.81 15.65
CA ALA A 175 -6.45 3.05 16.25
C ALA A 175 -5.74 1.72 16.58
N ILE A 176 -6.46 0.75 17.15
CA ILE A 176 -5.90 -0.58 17.46
C ILE A 176 -5.41 -1.26 16.19
N PHE A 177 -6.21 -1.24 15.12
CA PHE A 177 -5.79 -1.79 13.84
C PHE A 177 -4.57 -1.04 13.28
N GLY A 178 -4.56 0.28 13.38
CA GLY A 178 -3.42 1.11 12.97
C GLY A 178 -2.14 0.79 13.74
N ILE A 179 -2.23 0.50 15.05
CA ILE A 179 -1.08 0.06 15.85
C ILE A 179 -0.51 -1.25 15.29
N ILE A 180 -1.36 -2.23 15.02
CA ILE A 180 -0.94 -3.53 14.45
C ILE A 180 -0.22 -3.31 13.11
N VAL A 181 -0.85 -2.54 12.21
CA VAL A 181 -0.29 -2.26 10.88
C VAL A 181 1.03 -1.49 10.99
N GLY A 182 1.10 -0.47 11.86
CA GLY A 182 2.28 0.34 12.08
C GLY A 182 3.46 -0.44 12.67
N VAL A 183 3.20 -1.34 13.63
CA VAL A 183 4.22 -2.22 14.20
C VAL A 183 4.77 -3.18 13.13
N VAL A 184 3.90 -3.82 12.35
CA VAL A 184 4.32 -4.71 11.26
C VAL A 184 5.11 -3.93 10.19
N ALA A 185 4.70 -2.70 9.87
CA ALA A 185 5.41 -1.83 8.94
C ALA A 185 6.83 -1.49 9.41
N ILE A 186 6.96 -1.03 10.67
CA ILE A 186 8.26 -0.72 11.28
C ILE A 186 9.14 -1.96 11.30
N ALA A 187 8.59 -3.10 11.73
CA ALA A 187 9.31 -4.36 11.75
C ALA A 187 9.83 -4.70 10.34
N TYR A 188 9.01 -4.51 9.30
CA TYR A 188 9.42 -4.75 7.92
C TYR A 188 10.53 -3.78 7.43
N VAL A 189 10.58 -2.55 7.93
CA VAL A 189 11.62 -1.57 7.55
C VAL A 189 12.96 -1.87 8.24
N PHE A 190 12.93 -2.25 9.52
CA PHE A 190 14.15 -2.34 10.35
C PHE A 190 14.68 -3.76 10.57
N ILE A 191 13.87 -4.80 10.34
CA ILE A 191 14.38 -6.17 10.38
C ILE A 191 15.23 -6.39 9.13
N PRO A 192 16.47 -6.89 9.27
CA PRO A 192 17.32 -7.23 8.13
C PRO A 192 16.59 -8.08 7.10
N PHE A 193 16.77 -7.75 5.82
CA PHE A 193 16.11 -8.45 4.71
C PHE A 193 16.42 -9.95 4.68
N SER A 194 17.56 -10.38 5.22
CA SER A 194 17.94 -11.79 5.40
C SER A 194 17.01 -12.57 6.34
N ILE A 195 16.22 -11.88 7.17
CA ILE A 195 15.25 -12.46 8.11
C ILE A 195 13.82 -12.32 7.57
N LEU A 196 13.56 -11.30 6.74
CA LEU A 196 12.26 -11.03 6.15
C LEU A 196 12.02 -11.89 4.90
N ASN A 197 11.33 -13.01 5.08
CA ASN A 197 10.91 -13.86 3.97
C ASN A 197 9.70 -13.28 3.19
N ALA A 198 9.39 -13.89 2.05
CA ALA A 198 8.27 -13.50 1.19
C ALA A 198 6.91 -13.46 1.89
N PHE A 199 6.70 -14.29 2.92
CA PHE A 199 5.47 -14.29 3.70
C PHE A 199 5.28 -12.98 4.47
N HIS A 200 6.34 -12.48 5.13
CA HIS A 200 6.28 -11.21 5.86
C HIS A 200 5.95 -10.04 4.93
N GLN A 201 6.55 -10.00 3.73
CA GLN A 201 6.23 -8.96 2.74
C GLN A 201 4.74 -8.96 2.40
N LYS A 202 4.14 -10.13 2.18
CA LYS A 202 2.71 -10.23 1.84
C LYS A 202 1.83 -9.78 2.99
N VAL A 203 2.13 -10.22 4.21
CA VAL A 203 1.40 -9.79 5.40
C VAL A 203 1.44 -8.26 5.52
N THR A 204 2.62 -7.64 5.40
CA THR A 204 2.74 -6.17 5.47
C THR A 204 1.93 -5.49 4.37
N VAL A 205 2.04 -5.93 3.12
CA VAL A 205 1.32 -5.32 1.98
C VAL A 205 -0.20 -5.47 2.11
N TYR A 206 -0.70 -6.65 2.48
CA TYR A 206 -2.14 -6.85 2.66
C TYR A 206 -2.70 -6.10 3.86
N LEU A 207 -1.93 -5.96 4.94
CA LEU A 207 -2.32 -5.11 6.07
C LEU A 207 -2.42 -3.64 5.67
N PHE A 208 -1.58 -3.16 4.76
CA PHE A 208 -1.65 -1.78 4.26
C PHE A 208 -2.89 -1.57 3.38
N ILE A 209 -3.18 -2.54 2.52
CA ILE A 209 -4.38 -2.52 1.70
C ILE A 209 -5.62 -2.52 2.59
N ALA A 210 -5.68 -3.41 3.57
CA ALA A 210 -6.77 -3.47 4.53
C ALA A 210 -6.91 -2.17 5.32
N TRP A 211 -5.80 -1.57 5.78
CA TRP A 211 -5.80 -0.25 6.40
C TRP A 211 -6.45 0.80 5.50
N ALA A 212 -5.96 0.95 4.27
CA ALA A 212 -6.50 1.94 3.33
C ALA A 212 -8.00 1.74 3.06
N MET A 213 -8.44 0.49 2.85
CA MET A 213 -9.86 0.18 2.61
C MET A 213 -10.73 0.52 3.82
N VAL A 214 -10.29 0.17 5.02
CA VAL A 214 -10.99 0.48 6.27
C VAL A 214 -11.11 2.00 6.46
N GLN A 215 -10.07 2.76 6.14
CA GLN A 215 -10.08 4.23 6.18
C GLN A 215 -11.05 4.83 5.14
N VAL A 216 -11.12 4.27 3.93
CA VAL A 216 -12.11 4.70 2.91
C VAL A 216 -13.54 4.59 3.45
N PHE A 217 -13.90 3.46 4.05
CA PHE A 217 -15.25 3.27 4.59
C PHE A 217 -15.57 4.19 5.78
N GLN A 218 -14.55 4.61 6.55
CA GLN A 218 -14.75 5.54 7.66
C GLN A 218 -14.89 7.00 7.19
N VAL A 219 -14.18 7.40 6.13
CA VAL A 219 -14.28 8.74 5.55
C VAL A 219 -15.57 8.90 4.75
N TRP A 220 -16.02 7.84 4.07
CA TRP A 220 -17.14 7.85 3.13
C TRP A 220 -18.42 8.55 3.59
N PRO A 221 -18.97 8.27 4.80
CA PRO A 221 -20.24 8.84 5.23
C PRO A 221 -20.14 10.35 5.49
N ASN A 222 -18.93 10.85 5.77
CA ASN A 222 -18.71 12.23 6.19
C ASN A 222 -18.42 13.19 5.03
N LEU A 223 -18.42 12.70 3.78
CA LEU A 223 -18.19 13.51 2.57
C LEU A 223 -19.45 14.21 2.03
N GLU A 224 -20.62 13.90 2.60
CA GLU A 224 -21.92 14.48 2.26
C GLU A 224 -22.21 15.81 2.98
N LYS A 225 -21.44 16.12 4.03
CA LYS A 225 -21.53 17.36 4.81
C LYS A 225 -20.54 18.40 4.27
#